data_AF-A0A140NRK6-F1
#
_entry.id   AF-A0A140NRK6-F1
#
_cell.length_a   1.000
_cell.length_b   1.000
_cell.length_c   1.000
_cell.angle_alpha   90.00
_cell.angle_beta   90.00
_cell.angle_gamma   90.00
#
_symmetry.space_group_name_H-M   'P 1'
#
loop_
_entity.id
_entity.type
_entity.pdbx_description
1 polymer ?
#
loop_
_entity_poly.entity_id
_entity_poly.type
_entity_poly.pdbx_seq_one_letter_code
_entity_poly.pdbx_strand_id
1 'polypeptide(L)'
;MFSPVKYFKNIGLVEKKFLKGFIFNRKHFHATSSGISCILWSNENENKSEYELEIYDIIKDENNIENIKYEKNIKVKKVKNNISIYNDLRTFNDDVESDLVCNTDGSLMLNYIYKKGRKALYNSNIIGYISYINFNPDPKNFHLVRMNLWKGLEQSYGFHLRKDNFIEKLPIWVSKQPILKWYEKDVIFNSADKGTTYQKDKDFLKECLIYTCLTENNKCMSLEKNNLIILNELCFDKNTISLQELKKYTLTIQEKELLKLYNKIIDYVVKTVKNYNQKFTYGVYQIKKELNTSYTLENSTNKIYDYPELNGMLKTLSTKLKDYLLNNIQPKMYEYELLK
;
A
#
# COMPACT_ATOMS: atom_id res chain seq x y z
N MET A 1 -29.52 -14.06 -3.13
CA MET A 1 -28.31 -14.47 -3.87
C MET A 1 -27.09 -14.01 -3.07
N PHE A 2 -26.06 -14.84 -2.86
CA PHE A 2 -24.76 -14.31 -2.41
C PHE A 2 -24.24 -13.40 -3.51
N SER A 3 -24.28 -12.10 -3.26
CA SER A 3 -24.01 -11.09 -4.28
C SER A 3 -22.83 -10.28 -3.77
N PRO A 4 -21.58 -10.64 -4.12
CA PRO A 4 -20.43 -9.84 -3.76
C PRO A 4 -20.66 -8.40 -4.24
N VAL A 5 -20.35 -7.42 -3.40
CA VAL A 5 -20.65 -6.01 -3.70
C VAL A 5 -20.06 -5.54 -5.04
N LYS A 6 -18.99 -6.21 -5.53
CA LYS A 6 -18.36 -5.96 -6.83
C LYS A 6 -19.35 -5.91 -8.00
N TYR A 7 -20.39 -6.76 -8.01
CA TYR A 7 -21.35 -6.82 -9.12
C TYR A 7 -22.11 -5.52 -9.30
N PHE A 8 -22.39 -4.82 -8.21
CA PHE A 8 -22.95 -3.48 -8.23
C PHE A 8 -21.87 -2.39 -8.35
N LYS A 9 -20.75 -2.54 -7.63
CA LYS A 9 -19.79 -1.45 -7.41
C LYS A 9 -19.09 -0.99 -8.67
N ASN A 10 -18.72 -1.91 -9.56
CA ASN A 10 -17.95 -1.57 -10.76
C ASN A 10 -18.30 -2.37 -12.02
N ILE A 11 -18.94 -3.54 -11.92
CA ILE A 11 -19.25 -4.36 -13.12
C ILE A 11 -20.62 -3.99 -13.72
N GLY A 12 -21.51 -3.33 -12.97
CA GLY A 12 -22.84 -2.95 -13.46
C GLY A 12 -23.75 -4.14 -13.79
N LEU A 13 -23.43 -5.34 -13.28
CA LEU A 13 -24.18 -6.58 -13.57
C LEU A 13 -25.56 -6.60 -12.91
N VAL A 14 -25.80 -5.72 -11.94
CA VAL A 14 -27.07 -5.64 -11.20
C VAL A 14 -27.56 -4.20 -11.22
N GLU A 15 -28.45 -3.91 -12.15
CA GLU A 15 -29.28 -2.69 -12.21
C GLU A 15 -30.69 -2.97 -11.69
N LYS A 16 -30.78 -3.80 -10.65
CA LYS A 16 -32.03 -4.20 -10.02
C LYS A 16 -32.27 -3.41 -8.76
N LYS A 17 -33.54 -3.21 -8.41
CA LYS A 17 -33.96 -2.50 -7.21
C LYS A 17 -33.52 -3.25 -5.97
N PHE A 18 -32.78 -2.54 -5.12
CA PHE A 18 -32.34 -3.04 -3.82
C PHE A 18 -33.54 -3.04 -2.87
N LEU A 19 -33.87 -4.19 -2.28
CA LEU A 19 -34.93 -4.29 -1.27
C LEU A 19 -34.35 -4.31 0.15
N LYS A 20 -33.44 -5.25 0.41
CA LYS A 20 -32.77 -5.40 1.70
C LYS A 20 -31.45 -6.15 1.53
N GLY A 21 -30.51 -5.94 2.44
CA GLY A 21 -29.29 -6.73 2.46
C GLY A 21 -28.44 -6.47 3.70
N PHE A 22 -27.51 -7.39 3.94
CA PHE A 22 -26.58 -7.29 5.05
C PHE A 22 -25.19 -7.82 4.67
N ILE A 23 -24.17 -7.41 5.43
CA ILE A 23 -22.80 -7.91 5.37
C ILE A 23 -22.54 -8.77 6.59
N PHE A 24 -21.89 -9.92 6.37
CA PHE A 24 -21.45 -10.81 7.43
C PHE A 24 -20.02 -11.29 7.20
N ASN A 25 -19.38 -11.78 8.26
CA ASN A 25 -17.98 -12.17 8.20
C ASN A 25 -17.83 -13.58 7.61
N ARG A 26 -17.08 -13.72 6.50
CA ARG A 26 -16.84 -15.03 5.89
C ARG A 26 -15.97 -15.96 6.75
N LYS A 27 -15.35 -15.49 7.84
CA LYS A 27 -14.59 -16.34 8.79
C LYS A 27 -15.43 -17.51 9.32
N HIS A 28 -16.73 -17.32 9.43
CA HIS A 28 -17.69 -18.32 9.90
C HIS A 28 -18.01 -19.40 8.85
N PHE A 29 -17.39 -19.31 7.66
CA PHE A 29 -17.58 -20.22 6.53
C PHE A 29 -16.23 -20.76 6.04
N HIS A 30 -15.32 -21.07 6.97
CA HIS A 30 -13.98 -21.60 6.71
C HIS A 30 -13.11 -20.76 5.76
N ALA A 31 -13.27 -19.44 5.78
CA ALA A 31 -12.51 -18.51 4.95
C ALA A 31 -11.75 -17.47 5.79
N THR A 32 -10.80 -16.75 5.18
CA THR A 32 -10.11 -15.66 5.88
C THR A 32 -11.09 -14.52 6.19
N SER A 33 -11.01 -13.92 7.38
CA SER A 33 -11.86 -12.79 7.79
C SER A 33 -11.95 -11.71 6.70
N SER A 34 -13.18 -11.43 6.25
CA SER A 34 -13.56 -10.45 5.22
C SER A 34 -15.08 -10.30 5.13
N GLY A 35 -15.56 -9.20 4.55
CA GLY A 35 -16.97 -8.93 4.36
C GLY A 35 -17.54 -9.64 3.13
N ILE A 36 -18.69 -10.26 3.29
CA ILE A 36 -19.50 -10.77 2.18
C ILE A 36 -20.95 -10.35 2.37
N SER A 37 -21.62 -9.95 1.28
CA SER A 37 -22.98 -9.44 1.32
C SER A 37 -24.01 -10.48 0.85
N CYS A 38 -25.13 -10.56 1.57
CA CYS A 38 -26.36 -11.20 1.12
C CYS A 38 -27.38 -10.10 0.79
N ILE A 39 -27.85 -10.08 -0.46
CA ILE A 39 -28.74 -9.03 -0.94
C ILE A 39 -30.00 -9.65 -1.57
N LEU A 40 -31.14 -9.08 -1.19
CA LEU A 40 -32.44 -9.28 -1.81
C LEU A 40 -32.67 -8.18 -2.85
N TRP A 41 -32.70 -8.59 -4.11
CA TRP A 41 -33.03 -7.74 -5.25
C TRP A 41 -34.46 -8.03 -5.69
N SER A 42 -35.22 -7.01 -6.06
CA SER A 42 -36.45 -7.23 -6.82
C SER A 42 -36.12 -7.43 -8.31
N ASN A 43 -37.06 -7.96 -9.10
CA ASN A 43 -36.89 -8.01 -10.55
C ASN A 43 -37.29 -6.70 -11.25
N GLU A 44 -37.34 -5.58 -10.54
CA GLU A 44 -37.54 -4.25 -11.10
C GLU A 44 -36.19 -3.60 -11.35
N ASN A 45 -36.07 -2.84 -12.44
CA ASN A 45 -34.84 -2.09 -12.69
C ASN A 45 -34.83 -0.82 -11.83
N GLU A 46 -33.67 -0.47 -11.29
CA GLU A 46 -33.47 0.78 -10.54
C GLU A 46 -32.06 1.30 -10.80
N ASN A 47 -31.96 2.57 -11.20
CA ASN A 47 -30.68 3.23 -11.33
C ASN A 47 -30.31 3.94 -10.02
N LYS A 48 -29.73 3.18 -9.08
CA LYS A 48 -29.25 3.70 -7.81
C LYS A 48 -27.72 3.69 -7.75
N SER A 49 -27.12 4.76 -7.20
CA SER A 49 -25.67 4.89 -7.05
C SER A 49 -25.15 4.43 -5.68
N GLU A 50 -26.03 4.18 -4.72
CA GLU A 50 -25.67 3.67 -3.39
C GLU A 50 -26.79 2.84 -2.78
N TYR A 51 -26.43 1.90 -1.91
CA TYR A 51 -27.37 1.21 -1.03
C TYR A 51 -26.77 1.08 0.37
N GLU A 52 -27.63 0.83 1.35
CA GLU A 52 -27.24 0.65 2.74
C GLU A 52 -27.29 -0.84 3.09
N LEU A 53 -26.26 -1.35 3.75
CA LEU A 53 -26.22 -2.71 4.28
C LEU A 53 -26.05 -2.68 5.79
N GLU A 54 -26.84 -3.50 6.48
CA GLU A 54 -26.66 -3.79 7.90
C GLU A 54 -25.42 -4.70 8.06
N ILE A 55 -24.55 -4.42 9.03
CA ILE A 55 -23.38 -5.28 9.32
C ILE A 55 -23.70 -6.14 10.54
N TYR A 56 -23.55 -7.46 10.37
CA TYR A 56 -23.66 -8.43 11.44
C TYR A 56 -22.37 -9.26 11.57
N ASP A 57 -21.94 -9.56 12.79
CA ASP A 57 -20.94 -10.60 13.07
C ASP A 57 -21.56 -11.68 13.98
N ILE A 58 -20.95 -12.86 14.00
CA ILE A 58 -21.26 -13.90 14.99
C ILE A 58 -20.20 -13.80 16.08
N ILE A 59 -20.66 -13.60 17.32
CA ILE A 59 -19.84 -13.54 18.52
C ILE A 59 -20.20 -14.68 19.46
N LYS A 60 -19.23 -15.13 20.26
CA LYS A 60 -19.48 -16.09 21.34
C LYS A 60 -19.60 -15.34 22.65
N ASP A 61 -20.61 -15.69 23.45
CA ASP A 61 -20.72 -15.21 24.81
C ASP A 61 -19.77 -15.97 25.76
N GLU A 62 -19.82 -15.64 27.05
CA GLU A 62 -19.00 -16.27 28.09
C GLU A 62 -19.22 -17.80 28.20
N ASN A 63 -20.37 -18.28 27.73
CA ASN A 63 -20.74 -19.70 27.71
C ASN A 63 -20.44 -20.38 26.37
N ASN A 64 -19.70 -19.73 25.46
CA ASN A 64 -19.42 -20.18 24.10
C ASN A 64 -20.65 -20.32 23.19
N ILE A 65 -21.78 -19.69 23.52
CA ILE A 65 -22.98 -19.70 22.69
C ILE A 65 -22.85 -18.61 21.61
N GLU A 66 -23.08 -19.02 20.36
CA GLU A 66 -23.00 -18.13 19.20
C GLU A 66 -24.23 -17.23 19.10
N ASN A 67 -24.00 -15.93 19.06
CA ASN A 67 -25.02 -14.90 18.97
C ASN A 67 -24.74 -13.96 17.79
N ILE A 68 -25.80 -13.54 17.11
CA ILE A 68 -25.73 -12.55 16.03
C ILE A 68 -25.64 -11.16 16.66
N LYS A 69 -24.58 -10.43 16.35
CA LYS A 69 -24.38 -9.06 16.79
C LYS A 69 -24.49 -8.10 15.61
N TYR A 70 -25.42 -7.15 15.71
CA TYR A 70 -25.44 -5.97 14.85
C TYR A 70 -24.29 -5.02 15.24
N GLU A 71 -23.52 -4.58 14.24
CA GLU A 71 -22.42 -3.64 14.45
C GLU A 71 -22.84 -2.21 14.08
N LYS A 72 -23.29 -2.00 12.84
CA LYS A 72 -23.73 -0.71 12.29
C LYS A 72 -24.28 -0.89 10.87
N ASN A 73 -24.79 0.18 10.28
CA ASN A 73 -25.02 0.26 8.84
C ASN A 73 -23.80 0.82 8.11
N ILE A 74 -23.63 0.40 6.86
CA ILE A 74 -22.66 0.98 5.92
C ILE A 74 -23.32 1.30 4.59
N LYS A 75 -23.00 2.48 4.06
CA LYS A 75 -23.36 2.85 2.69
C LYS A 75 -22.33 2.30 1.71
N VAL A 76 -22.77 1.48 0.77
CA VAL A 76 -21.97 0.97 -0.33
C VAL A 76 -22.31 1.78 -1.58
N LYS A 77 -21.35 2.55 -2.07
CA LYS A 77 -21.49 3.41 -3.25
C LYS A 77 -20.89 2.74 -4.49
N LYS A 78 -21.43 3.01 -5.68
CA LYS A 78 -20.75 2.68 -6.95
C LYS A 78 -19.44 3.45 -7.06
N VAL A 79 -18.45 2.84 -7.72
CA VAL A 79 -17.19 3.49 -8.10
C VAL A 79 -17.23 3.71 -9.61
N LYS A 80 -17.14 4.96 -10.05
CA LYS A 80 -17.23 5.30 -11.48
C LYS A 80 -15.86 5.29 -12.14
N ASN A 81 -14.86 5.83 -11.44
CA ASN A 81 -13.54 6.14 -11.96
C ASN A 81 -12.48 5.23 -11.34
N ASN A 82 -11.66 4.62 -12.20
CA ASN A 82 -10.53 3.81 -11.77
C ASN A 82 -9.32 4.67 -11.38
N ILE A 83 -8.53 4.21 -10.40
CA ILE A 83 -7.28 4.86 -9.99
C ILE A 83 -6.23 4.98 -11.11
N SER A 84 -6.33 4.19 -12.19
CA SER A 84 -5.50 4.32 -13.40
C SER A 84 -5.55 5.69 -14.06
N ILE A 85 -6.60 6.48 -13.81
CA ILE A 85 -6.69 7.88 -14.26
C ILE A 85 -5.55 8.72 -13.68
N TYR A 86 -4.99 8.33 -12.54
CA TYR A 86 -3.88 9.05 -11.92
C TYR A 86 -2.50 8.62 -12.42
N ASN A 87 -2.39 7.65 -13.32
CA ASN A 87 -1.09 7.20 -13.83
C ASN A 87 -0.34 8.36 -14.51
N ASP A 88 0.96 8.48 -14.23
CA ASP A 88 1.81 9.37 -15.02
C ASP A 88 2.14 8.69 -16.36
N LEU A 89 1.68 9.30 -17.46
CA LEU A 89 1.90 8.82 -18.82
C LEU A 89 2.92 9.68 -19.58
N ARG A 90 3.54 10.66 -18.91
CA ARG A 90 4.51 11.58 -19.53
C ARG A 90 5.79 10.83 -19.91
N THR A 91 6.33 11.20 -21.05
CA THR A 91 7.65 10.80 -21.55
C THR A 91 8.56 12.02 -21.59
N PHE A 92 9.86 11.79 -21.41
CA PHE A 92 10.86 12.84 -21.41
C PHE A 92 11.98 12.49 -22.39
N ASN A 93 12.61 13.52 -22.97
CA ASN A 93 13.66 13.32 -23.98
C ASN A 93 14.92 12.64 -23.42
N ASP A 94 15.14 12.72 -22.12
CA ASP A 94 16.24 12.09 -21.39
C ASP A 94 15.86 10.72 -20.78
N ASP A 95 14.67 10.18 -21.11
CA ASP A 95 14.32 8.79 -20.80
C ASP A 95 15.13 7.85 -21.72
N VAL A 96 16.03 7.05 -21.13
CA VAL A 96 16.89 6.12 -21.86
C VAL A 96 16.41 4.68 -21.64
N GLU A 97 16.36 3.87 -22.69
CA GLU A 97 16.08 2.43 -22.55
C GLU A 97 17.14 1.76 -21.67
N SER A 98 16.70 0.86 -20.80
CA SER A 98 17.56 0.21 -19.82
C SER A 98 17.21 -1.26 -19.65
N ASP A 99 18.09 -2.01 -18.99
CA ASP A 99 17.86 -3.38 -18.52
C ASP A 99 17.73 -3.44 -16.98
N LEU A 100 17.63 -2.28 -16.33
CA LEU A 100 17.47 -2.13 -14.89
C LEU A 100 16.01 -2.38 -14.49
N VAL A 101 15.75 -3.58 -13.98
CA VAL A 101 14.40 -4.05 -13.66
C VAL A 101 14.36 -4.72 -12.29
N CYS A 102 13.34 -4.40 -11.50
CA CYS A 102 13.08 -4.99 -10.19
C CYS A 102 12.22 -6.26 -10.26
N ASN A 103 12.48 -7.18 -9.33
CA ASN A 103 11.58 -8.22 -8.87
C ASN A 103 10.44 -7.67 -7.99
N THR A 104 9.42 -8.50 -7.73
CA THR A 104 8.27 -8.13 -6.87
C THR A 104 8.61 -7.90 -5.40
N ASP A 105 9.82 -8.28 -5.00
CA ASP A 105 10.42 -8.07 -3.67
C ASP A 105 11.41 -6.88 -3.67
N GLY A 106 11.40 -6.04 -4.71
CA GLY A 106 12.26 -4.87 -4.86
C GLY A 106 13.70 -5.14 -5.28
N SER A 107 14.17 -6.41 -5.22
CA SER A 107 15.54 -6.74 -5.64
C SER A 107 15.75 -6.52 -7.14
N LEU A 108 16.99 -6.29 -7.56
CA LEU A 108 17.33 -6.17 -8.96
C LEU A 108 17.30 -7.55 -9.66
N MET A 109 16.74 -7.60 -10.86
CA MET A 109 16.79 -8.77 -11.72
C MET A 109 18.08 -8.74 -12.56
N LEU A 110 19.06 -9.57 -12.19
CA LEU A 110 20.40 -9.54 -12.78
C LEU A 110 20.43 -9.89 -14.27
N ASN A 111 19.64 -10.89 -14.68
CA ASN A 111 19.59 -11.41 -16.06
C ASN A 111 18.24 -11.12 -16.72
N TYR A 112 17.76 -9.87 -16.60
CA TYR A 112 16.50 -9.48 -17.25
C TYR A 112 16.65 -9.53 -18.77
N ILE A 113 15.74 -10.27 -19.42
CA ILE A 113 15.62 -10.31 -20.86
C ILE A 113 14.22 -9.80 -21.21
N TYR A 114 14.17 -8.75 -22.03
CA TYR A 114 12.91 -8.22 -22.52
C TYR A 114 12.17 -9.28 -23.34
N LYS A 115 10.90 -9.53 -23.00
CA LYS A 115 10.03 -10.47 -23.72
C LYS A 115 8.94 -9.76 -24.52
N LYS A 116 8.21 -8.84 -23.89
CA LYS A 116 7.05 -8.13 -24.45
C LYS A 116 6.68 -6.93 -23.58
N GLY A 117 5.76 -6.10 -24.08
CA GLY A 117 5.14 -5.00 -23.33
C GLY A 117 5.96 -3.71 -23.43
N ARG A 118 6.09 -2.99 -22.31
CA ARG A 118 6.89 -1.76 -22.25
C ARG A 118 8.36 -2.09 -22.04
N LYS A 119 9.25 -1.32 -22.66
CA LYS A 119 10.68 -1.37 -22.38
C LYS A 119 10.98 -0.69 -21.04
N ALA A 120 12.02 -1.15 -20.33
CA ALA A 120 12.45 -0.50 -19.10
C ALA A 120 13.13 0.84 -19.44
N LEU A 121 12.97 1.81 -18.55
CA LEU A 121 13.47 3.17 -18.75
C LEU A 121 14.30 3.58 -17.55
N TYR A 122 15.44 4.20 -17.81
CA TYR A 122 16.27 4.85 -16.82
C TYR A 122 16.28 6.35 -17.06
N ASN A 123 16.03 7.09 -15.99
CA ASN A 123 16.14 8.54 -15.95
C ASN A 123 16.48 8.94 -14.52
N SER A 124 17.35 9.94 -14.37
CA SER A 124 17.71 10.50 -13.06
C SER A 124 16.50 11.06 -12.29
N ASN A 125 15.43 11.45 -12.99
CA ASN A 125 14.19 11.96 -12.41
C ASN A 125 13.23 10.85 -11.95
N ILE A 126 13.45 9.59 -12.32
CA ILE A 126 12.64 8.44 -11.88
C ILE A 126 13.13 8.00 -10.50
N ILE A 127 12.24 8.08 -9.52
CA ILE A 127 12.55 7.72 -8.12
C ILE A 127 11.80 6.48 -7.62
N GLY A 128 10.85 5.98 -8.40
CA GLY A 128 10.11 4.77 -8.10
C GLY A 128 9.22 4.33 -9.26
N TYR A 129 8.58 3.18 -9.08
CA TYR A 129 7.60 2.64 -10.01
C TYR A 129 6.43 2.06 -9.23
N ILE A 130 5.23 2.57 -9.47
CA ILE A 130 3.98 2.02 -8.94
C ILE A 130 3.41 1.07 -9.98
N SER A 131 3.09 -0.16 -9.58
CA SER A 131 2.44 -1.15 -10.44
C SER A 131 1.25 -1.76 -9.73
N TYR A 132 0.11 -1.83 -10.42
CA TYR A 132 -1.08 -2.54 -9.96
C TYR A 132 -1.87 -3.11 -11.12
N ILE A 133 -2.72 -4.09 -10.83
CA ILE A 133 -3.53 -4.83 -11.80
C ILE A 133 -4.97 -4.85 -11.30
N ASN A 134 -5.93 -4.81 -12.23
CA ASN A 134 -7.38 -4.85 -12.00
C ASN A 134 -7.97 -3.55 -11.43
N PHE A 135 -9.31 -3.47 -11.46
CA PHE A 135 -10.04 -2.29 -11.03
C PHE A 135 -9.89 -2.00 -9.54
N ASN A 136 -10.03 -3.03 -8.70
CA ASN A 136 -9.70 -3.01 -7.29
C ASN A 136 -8.50 -3.95 -7.08
N PRO A 137 -7.26 -3.43 -7.05
CA PRO A 137 -6.10 -4.30 -7.03
C PRO A 137 -6.04 -5.12 -5.75
N ASP A 138 -5.65 -6.39 -5.84
CA ASP A 138 -5.29 -7.18 -4.67
C ASP A 138 -3.97 -6.63 -4.09
N PRO A 139 -3.81 -6.50 -2.75
CA PRO A 139 -2.55 -6.09 -2.13
C PRO A 139 -1.31 -6.81 -2.67
N LYS A 140 -1.42 -8.10 -3.04
CA LYS A 140 -0.29 -8.88 -3.59
C LYS A 140 0.19 -8.40 -4.96
N ASN A 141 -0.67 -7.69 -5.69
CA ASN A 141 -0.39 -7.17 -7.02
C ASN A 141 -0.17 -5.66 -7.02
N PHE A 142 -0.14 -4.99 -5.87
CA PHE A 142 0.14 -3.56 -5.74
C PHE A 142 1.56 -3.35 -5.23
N HIS A 143 2.44 -2.90 -6.11
CA HIS A 143 3.88 -2.79 -5.86
C HIS A 143 4.34 -1.34 -5.93
N LEU A 144 5.28 -1.00 -5.06
CA LEU A 144 6.12 0.19 -5.14
C LEU A 144 7.56 -0.27 -5.03
N VAL A 145 8.33 -0.11 -6.10
CA VAL A 145 9.74 -0.52 -6.21
C VAL A 145 10.58 0.62 -6.77
N ARG A 146 11.90 0.55 -6.62
CA ARG A 146 12.80 1.67 -6.95
C ARG A 146 12.85 2.02 -8.45
N MET A 147 12.68 1.03 -9.32
CA MET A 147 12.72 1.17 -10.78
C MET A 147 11.67 0.26 -11.41
N ASN A 148 11.64 0.14 -12.74
CA ASN A 148 10.65 -0.64 -13.46
C ASN A 148 10.46 -2.05 -12.87
N LEU A 149 9.21 -2.49 -12.70
CA LEU A 149 8.89 -3.85 -12.26
C LEU A 149 8.72 -4.76 -13.48
N TRP A 150 9.38 -5.92 -13.54
CA TRP A 150 9.30 -6.82 -14.70
C TRP A 150 7.85 -7.18 -15.09
N LYS A 151 7.01 -7.50 -14.09
CA LYS A 151 5.61 -7.86 -14.30
C LYS A 151 4.78 -6.67 -14.80
N GLY A 152 5.11 -5.46 -14.33
CA GLY A 152 4.49 -4.23 -14.80
C GLY A 152 4.84 -3.96 -16.26
N LEU A 153 6.11 -4.14 -16.63
CA LEU A 153 6.58 -3.99 -18.01
C LEU A 153 5.89 -4.96 -18.97
N GLU A 154 5.93 -6.27 -18.67
CA GLU A 154 5.39 -7.32 -19.55
C GLU A 154 3.89 -7.21 -19.78
N GLN A 155 3.15 -6.68 -18.79
CA GLN A 155 1.70 -6.49 -18.86
C GLN A 155 1.31 -5.06 -19.19
N SER A 156 2.29 -4.17 -19.43
CA SER A 156 2.08 -2.74 -19.70
C SER A 156 1.27 -2.01 -18.60
N TYR A 157 1.46 -2.41 -17.34
CA TYR A 157 0.82 -1.82 -16.17
C TYR A 157 1.82 -1.03 -15.31
N GLY A 158 1.27 -0.05 -14.60
CA GLY A 158 2.03 0.83 -13.72
C GLY A 158 2.56 2.08 -14.43
N PHE A 159 3.24 2.90 -13.62
CA PHE A 159 3.79 4.19 -14.03
C PHE A 159 4.98 4.57 -13.15
N HIS A 160 5.82 5.45 -13.69
CA HIS A 160 6.98 5.98 -12.99
C HIS A 160 6.58 7.07 -12.00
N LEU A 161 7.15 7.00 -10.81
CA LEU A 161 7.18 8.12 -9.88
C LEU A 161 8.36 9.01 -10.22
N ARG A 162 8.10 10.29 -10.48
CA ARG A 162 9.13 11.27 -10.83
C ARG A 162 9.32 12.31 -9.73
N LYS A 163 10.50 12.90 -9.68
CA LYS A 163 10.91 13.89 -8.66
C LYS A 163 9.90 15.03 -8.50
N ASP A 164 9.27 15.44 -9.59
CA ASP A 164 8.36 16.58 -9.65
C ASP A 164 6.93 16.25 -9.21
N ASN A 165 6.51 14.97 -9.24
CA ASN A 165 5.12 14.60 -9.01
C ASN A 165 4.90 13.54 -7.93
N PHE A 166 5.95 12.93 -7.38
CA PHE A 166 5.80 11.76 -6.52
C PHE A 166 4.87 12.01 -5.34
N ILE A 167 4.93 13.21 -4.72
CA ILE A 167 4.07 13.59 -3.61
C ILE A 167 2.59 13.45 -3.95
N GLU A 168 2.17 13.93 -5.12
CA GLU A 168 0.78 13.83 -5.57
C GLU A 168 0.37 12.40 -5.91
N LYS A 169 1.33 11.50 -6.16
CA LYS A 169 1.07 10.11 -6.54
C LYS A 169 1.13 9.14 -5.35
N LEU A 170 1.83 9.48 -4.27
CA LEU A 170 1.92 8.64 -3.08
C LEU A 170 0.54 8.25 -2.50
N PRO A 171 -0.47 9.14 -2.42
CA PRO A 171 -1.79 8.76 -1.92
C PRO A 171 -2.44 7.59 -2.67
N ILE A 172 -2.15 7.44 -3.97
CA ILE A 172 -2.67 6.32 -4.79
C ILE A 172 -2.12 5.00 -4.26
N TRP A 173 -0.82 4.94 -3.96
CA TRP A 173 -0.20 3.75 -3.39
C TRP A 173 -0.63 3.50 -1.94
N VAL A 174 -0.74 4.55 -1.14
CA VAL A 174 -1.19 4.44 0.25
C VAL A 174 -2.66 3.99 0.35
N SER A 175 -3.47 4.24 -0.68
CA SER A 175 -4.86 3.77 -0.71
C SER A 175 -5.02 2.24 -0.72
N LYS A 176 -3.98 1.45 -1.01
CA LYS A 176 -4.03 -0.03 -0.92
C LYS A 176 -3.55 -0.60 0.40
N GLN A 177 -3.13 0.25 1.34
CA GLN A 177 -2.62 -0.20 2.62
C GLN A 177 -3.74 -0.84 3.47
N PRO A 178 -3.38 -1.67 4.48
CA PRO A 178 -4.31 -2.61 5.09
C PRO A 178 -5.59 -1.96 5.63
N ILE A 179 -6.73 -2.40 5.11
CA ILE A 179 -8.04 -2.18 5.73
C ILE A 179 -8.18 -3.19 6.86
N LEU A 180 -8.32 -2.71 8.10
CA LEU A 180 -8.32 -3.58 9.28
C LEU A 180 -9.67 -4.15 9.64
N LYS A 181 -10.76 -3.44 9.30
CA LYS A 181 -12.11 -3.88 9.66
C LYS A 181 -12.55 -4.93 8.66
N TRP A 182 -12.91 -6.11 9.16
CA TRP A 182 -13.28 -7.24 8.30
C TRP A 182 -14.40 -6.87 7.33
N TYR A 183 -15.38 -6.07 7.77
CA TYR A 183 -16.54 -5.66 6.98
C TYR A 183 -16.23 -4.59 5.92
N GLU A 184 -15.04 -3.97 5.95
CA GLU A 184 -14.57 -3.06 4.90
C GLU A 184 -13.72 -3.82 3.86
N LYS A 185 -13.10 -4.94 4.26
CA LYS A 185 -12.31 -5.79 3.37
C LYS A 185 -13.23 -6.46 2.33
N ASP A 186 -12.78 -6.44 1.07
CA ASP A 186 -13.54 -6.86 -0.11
C ASP A 186 -14.84 -6.06 -0.39
N VAL A 187 -15.15 -5.07 0.46
CA VAL A 187 -16.32 -4.18 0.32
C VAL A 187 -15.91 -2.80 -0.18
N ILE A 188 -14.84 -2.24 0.36
CA ILE A 188 -14.28 -0.93 -0.01
C ILE A 188 -13.27 -1.09 -1.15
N PHE A 189 -13.38 -0.21 -2.14
CA PHE A 189 -12.61 -0.24 -3.38
C PHE A 189 -11.76 1.02 -3.48
N ASN A 190 -10.63 0.89 -4.17
CA ASN A 190 -9.87 2.05 -4.62
C ASN A 190 -10.67 2.82 -5.68
N SER A 191 -10.66 4.15 -5.60
CA SER A 191 -11.53 5.01 -6.40
C SER A 191 -10.81 6.29 -6.82
N ALA A 192 -11.25 6.86 -7.95
CA ALA A 192 -10.82 8.17 -8.43
C ALA A 192 -12.00 9.15 -8.60
N ASP A 193 -13.13 8.88 -7.94
CA ASP A 193 -14.38 9.62 -8.17
C ASP A 193 -14.30 11.10 -7.77
N LYS A 194 -13.50 11.48 -6.75
CA LYS A 194 -13.28 12.88 -6.34
C LYS A 194 -12.06 13.54 -7.02
N GLY A 195 -11.46 12.86 -8.00
CA GLY A 195 -10.33 13.36 -8.77
C GLY A 195 -9.15 13.84 -7.92
N THR A 196 -8.50 14.91 -8.37
CA THR A 196 -7.26 15.43 -7.76
C THR A 196 -7.49 16.37 -6.57
N THR A 197 -8.68 16.41 -5.99
CA THR A 197 -8.99 17.34 -4.87
C THR A 197 -8.06 17.17 -3.66
N TYR A 198 -7.61 15.94 -3.39
CA TYR A 198 -6.66 15.62 -2.32
C TYR A 198 -5.29 16.30 -2.49
N GLN A 199 -4.91 16.70 -3.71
CA GLN A 199 -3.61 17.31 -3.98
C GLN A 199 -3.48 18.71 -3.37
N LYS A 200 -4.60 19.33 -2.98
CA LYS A 200 -4.60 20.63 -2.30
C LYS A 200 -4.31 20.51 -0.80
N ASP A 201 -4.47 19.32 -0.23
CA ASP A 201 -4.27 19.06 1.20
C ASP A 201 -2.82 18.67 1.48
N LYS A 202 -2.02 19.70 1.79
CA LYS A 202 -0.59 19.54 2.08
C LYS A 202 -0.34 18.63 3.28
N ASP A 203 -1.21 18.63 4.28
CA ASP A 203 -1.04 17.76 5.46
C ASP A 203 -1.29 16.30 5.09
N PHE A 204 -2.32 16.01 4.29
CA PHE A 204 -2.56 14.66 3.80
C PHE A 204 -1.42 14.12 2.91
N LEU A 205 -0.87 14.98 2.05
CA LEU A 205 0.27 14.63 1.21
C LEU A 205 1.52 14.31 2.06
N LYS A 206 1.78 15.13 3.08
CA LYS A 206 2.84 14.90 4.08
C LYS A 206 2.63 13.59 4.85
N GLU A 207 1.40 13.32 5.29
CA GLU A 207 1.09 12.09 6.02
C GLU A 207 1.35 10.85 5.15
N CYS A 208 0.95 10.90 3.86
CA CYS A 208 1.23 9.85 2.90
C CYS A 208 2.74 9.67 2.64
N LEU A 209 3.51 10.77 2.58
CA LEU A 209 4.97 10.74 2.45
C LEU A 209 5.63 10.04 3.65
N ILE A 210 5.27 10.44 4.87
CA ILE A 210 5.80 9.86 6.11
C ILE A 210 5.49 8.37 6.17
N TYR A 211 4.24 8.00 5.91
CA TYR A 211 3.85 6.60 5.91
C TYR A 211 4.63 5.79 4.86
N THR A 212 4.72 6.28 3.62
CA THR A 212 5.41 5.60 2.52
C THR A 212 6.89 5.37 2.82
N CYS A 213 7.58 6.35 3.39
CA CYS A 213 9.01 6.25 3.64
C CYS A 213 9.37 5.37 4.85
N LEU A 214 8.44 5.17 5.78
CA LEU A 214 8.68 4.43 7.02
C LEU A 214 8.05 3.03 7.04
N THR A 215 7.09 2.74 6.17
CA THR A 215 6.44 1.43 6.13
C THR A 215 7.34 0.37 5.48
N GLU A 216 7.26 -0.85 6.01
CA GLU A 216 7.91 -2.03 5.43
C GLU A 216 7.26 -2.51 4.11
N ASN A 217 6.11 -1.96 3.74
CA ASN A 217 5.45 -2.30 2.47
C ASN A 217 6.06 -1.57 1.26
N ASN A 218 6.82 -0.50 1.48
CA ASN A 218 7.54 0.21 0.42
C ASN A 218 8.80 -0.58 0.05
N LYS A 219 8.79 -1.21 -1.13
CA LYS A 219 9.87 -2.09 -1.59
C LYS A 219 10.93 -1.35 -2.42
N CYS A 220 10.99 -0.02 -2.32
CA CYS A 220 12.12 0.73 -2.84
C CYS A 220 13.36 0.43 -1.98
N MET A 221 14.46 0.12 -2.64
CA MET A 221 15.73 -0.24 -2.02
C MET A 221 16.86 0.41 -2.81
N SER A 222 18.00 0.62 -2.16
CA SER A 222 19.24 0.93 -2.85
C SER A 222 19.74 -0.33 -3.56
N LEU A 223 20.11 -0.19 -4.83
CA LEU A 223 20.48 -1.29 -5.71
C LEU A 223 21.84 -1.04 -6.35
N GLU A 224 22.54 -2.10 -6.73
CA GLU A 224 23.85 -2.02 -7.38
C GLU A 224 23.94 -3.01 -8.55
N LYS A 225 24.40 -2.55 -9.72
CA LYS A 225 24.67 -3.38 -10.92
C LYS A 225 25.90 -2.84 -11.63
N ASN A 226 26.92 -3.67 -11.88
CA ASN A 226 28.11 -3.28 -12.66
C ASN A 226 28.72 -1.93 -12.22
N ASN A 227 28.90 -1.72 -10.91
CA ASN A 227 29.36 -0.47 -10.27
C ASN A 227 28.41 0.74 -10.35
N LEU A 228 27.24 0.61 -10.99
CA LEU A 228 26.18 1.62 -10.93
C LEU A 228 25.38 1.42 -9.65
N ILE A 229 25.40 2.43 -8.78
CA ILE A 229 24.60 2.48 -7.55
C ILE A 229 23.35 3.32 -7.79
N ILE A 230 22.19 2.77 -7.47
CA ILE A 230 20.89 3.40 -7.60
C ILE A 230 20.29 3.50 -6.22
N LEU A 231 20.34 4.70 -5.64
CA LEU A 231 19.95 4.94 -4.25
C LEU A 231 18.44 4.92 -4.07
N ASN A 232 17.97 4.42 -2.93
CA ASN A 232 16.59 4.59 -2.52
C ASN A 232 16.30 6.06 -2.19
N GLU A 233 15.42 6.69 -2.95
CA GLU A 233 15.03 8.09 -2.73
C GLU A 233 13.75 8.22 -1.89
N LEU A 234 13.02 7.11 -1.69
CA LEU A 234 11.77 7.02 -0.94
C LEU A 234 11.98 6.49 0.48
N CYS A 235 12.97 7.04 1.19
CA CYS A 235 13.20 6.87 2.62
C CYS A 235 13.71 8.17 3.25
N PHE A 236 13.95 8.21 4.56
CA PHE A 236 14.43 9.41 5.26
C PHE A 236 15.91 9.34 5.69
N ASP A 237 16.66 8.41 5.10
CA ASP A 237 18.10 8.28 5.35
C ASP A 237 18.90 9.37 4.62
N LYS A 238 20.02 9.81 5.21
CA LYS A 238 20.97 10.79 4.64
C LYS A 238 20.31 12.05 4.05
N ASN A 239 20.34 12.21 2.72
CA ASN A 239 19.87 13.40 2.01
C ASN A 239 19.00 13.03 0.80
N THR A 240 18.14 12.03 0.97
CA THR A 240 17.18 11.62 -0.06
C THR A 240 16.19 12.73 -0.42
N ILE A 241 15.62 12.60 -1.61
CA ILE A 241 14.58 13.50 -2.11
C ILE A 241 13.38 13.56 -1.16
N SER A 242 12.93 12.40 -0.63
CA SER A 242 11.86 12.38 0.36
C SER A 242 12.18 13.14 1.63
N LEU A 243 13.42 13.10 2.13
CA LEU A 243 13.81 13.87 3.32
C LEU A 243 13.87 15.37 3.02
N GLN A 244 14.39 15.75 1.85
CA GLN A 244 14.40 17.15 1.41
C GLN A 244 12.98 17.72 1.27
N GLU A 245 12.06 16.91 0.74
CA GLU A 245 10.66 17.26 0.63
C GLU A 245 9.99 17.38 2.00
N LEU A 246 10.25 16.45 2.91
CA LEU A 246 9.68 16.47 4.27
C LEU A 246 10.06 17.74 5.05
N LYS A 247 11.27 18.27 4.84
CA LYS A 247 11.74 19.51 5.48
C LYS A 247 10.89 20.75 5.16
N LYS A 248 10.06 20.70 4.11
CA LYS A 248 9.14 21.78 3.74
C LYS A 248 7.89 21.84 4.62
N TYR A 249 7.67 20.84 5.47
CA TYR A 249 6.46 20.70 6.27
C TYR A 249 6.71 20.88 7.76
N THR A 250 5.69 21.39 8.45
CA THR A 250 5.66 21.37 9.92
C THR A 250 5.17 20.02 10.41
N LEU A 251 5.95 19.39 11.29
CA LEU A 251 5.67 18.08 11.84
C LEU A 251 4.92 18.14 13.16
N THR A 252 3.93 17.27 13.31
CA THR A 252 3.23 17.03 14.58
C THR A 252 4.12 16.30 15.59
N ILE A 253 3.68 16.22 16.84
CA ILE A 253 4.39 15.46 17.88
C ILE A 253 4.51 13.98 17.49
N GLN A 254 3.41 13.37 17.02
CA GLN A 254 3.39 11.97 16.59
C GLN A 254 4.37 11.70 15.43
N GLU A 255 4.44 12.61 14.46
CA GLU A 255 5.35 12.50 13.32
C GLU A 255 6.82 12.64 13.73
N LYS A 256 7.11 13.57 14.64
CA LYS A 256 8.46 13.71 15.23
C LYS A 256 8.88 12.45 15.98
N GLU A 257 7.96 11.80 16.71
CA GLU A 257 8.26 10.52 17.37
C GLU A 257 8.59 9.40 16.38
N LEU A 258 7.83 9.28 15.28
CA LEU A 258 8.09 8.30 14.23
C LEU A 258 9.47 8.49 13.61
N LEU A 259 9.83 9.73 13.25
CA LEU A 259 11.14 10.05 12.71
C LEU A 259 12.26 9.83 13.72
N LYS A 260 12.05 10.18 14.99
CA LYS A 260 13.02 9.93 16.06
C LYS A 260 13.29 8.44 16.21
N LEU A 261 12.27 7.59 16.13
CA LEU A 261 12.44 6.14 16.18
C LEU A 261 13.18 5.62 14.94
N TYR A 262 12.83 6.10 13.74
CA TYR A 262 13.55 5.74 12.52
C TYR A 262 15.03 6.16 12.55
N ASN A 263 15.34 7.37 13.02
CA ASN A 263 16.72 7.84 13.17
C ASN A 263 17.50 6.96 14.16
N LYS A 264 16.89 6.55 15.28
CA LYS A 264 17.51 5.59 16.21
C LYS A 264 17.79 4.25 15.53
N ILE A 265 16.90 3.77 14.67
CA ILE A 265 17.11 2.54 13.89
C ILE A 265 18.31 2.70 12.97
N ILE A 266 18.40 3.80 12.21
CA ILE A 266 19.53 4.08 11.33
C ILE A 266 20.83 4.20 12.13
N ASP A 267 20.84 4.94 13.23
CA ASP A 267 22.03 5.08 14.10
C ASP A 267 22.51 3.72 14.63
N TYR A 268 21.59 2.85 15.04
CA TYR A 268 21.92 1.50 15.48
C TYR A 268 22.49 0.65 14.34
N VAL A 269 21.86 0.70 13.16
CA VAL A 269 22.31 -0.01 11.97
C VAL A 269 23.74 0.39 11.61
N VAL A 270 24.03 1.70 11.54
CA VAL A 270 25.35 2.23 11.19
C VAL A 270 26.42 1.80 12.20
N LYS A 271 26.10 1.75 13.50
CA LYS A 271 27.06 1.44 14.56
C LYS A 271 27.31 -0.05 14.77
N THR A 272 26.29 -0.88 14.57
CA THR A 272 26.28 -2.25 15.11
C THR A 272 26.16 -3.33 14.03
N VAL A 273 25.54 -3.03 12.88
CA VAL A 273 25.21 -4.05 11.88
C VAL A 273 26.37 -4.24 10.90
N LYS A 274 26.88 -5.47 10.82
CA LYS A 274 28.13 -5.79 10.10
C LYS A 274 28.01 -5.63 8.58
N ASN A 275 26.85 -5.93 8.01
CA ASN A 275 26.60 -5.90 6.57
C ASN A 275 25.97 -4.57 6.09
N TYR A 276 26.05 -3.52 6.90
CA TYR A 276 25.67 -2.17 6.48
C TYR A 276 26.58 -1.66 5.36
N ASN A 277 26.00 -1.16 4.26
CA ASN A 277 26.73 -0.54 3.18
C ASN A 277 26.59 0.99 3.24
N GLN A 278 27.67 1.69 3.61
CA GLN A 278 27.69 3.16 3.71
C GLN A 278 27.39 3.89 2.39
N LYS A 279 27.48 3.23 1.23
CA LYS A 279 27.12 3.84 -0.05
C LYS A 279 25.60 3.91 -0.27
N PHE A 280 24.81 3.11 0.45
CA PHE A 280 23.36 3.00 0.25
C PHE A 280 22.57 3.94 1.16
N THR A 281 21.35 4.26 0.75
CA THR A 281 20.30 4.82 1.60
C THR A 281 19.30 3.73 1.95
N TYR A 282 18.91 3.64 3.23
CA TYR A 282 18.12 2.50 3.71
C TYR A 282 16.69 2.87 4.07
N GLY A 283 15.73 2.21 3.42
CA GLY A 283 14.33 2.19 3.87
C GLY A 283 14.08 1.05 4.86
N VAL A 284 12.99 1.12 5.61
CA VAL A 284 12.62 0.08 6.61
C VAL A 284 12.53 -1.31 5.99
N TYR A 285 11.98 -1.42 4.78
CA TYR A 285 11.91 -2.70 4.06
C TYR A 285 13.30 -3.30 3.81
N GLN A 286 14.25 -2.51 3.30
CA GLN A 286 15.60 -2.99 3.01
C GLN A 286 16.33 -3.38 4.31
N ILE A 287 16.17 -2.60 5.38
CA ILE A 287 16.72 -2.95 6.71
C ILE A 287 16.16 -4.29 7.18
N LYS A 288 14.82 -4.49 7.11
CA LYS A 288 14.20 -5.76 7.49
C LYS A 288 14.67 -6.94 6.65
N LYS A 289 14.88 -6.71 5.35
CA LYS A 289 15.21 -7.75 4.38
C LYS A 289 16.67 -8.17 4.43
N GLU A 290 17.58 -7.20 4.54
CA GLU A 290 19.02 -7.42 4.35
C GLU A 290 19.79 -7.35 5.67
N LEU A 291 19.37 -6.50 6.61
CA LEU A 291 20.17 -6.16 7.80
C LEU A 291 19.65 -6.81 9.10
N ASN A 292 18.34 -7.01 9.22
CA ASN A 292 17.73 -7.66 10.38
C ASN A 292 17.81 -9.19 10.27
N THR A 293 19.03 -9.72 10.33
CA THR A 293 19.33 -11.14 10.16
C THR A 293 18.91 -11.99 11.37
N SER A 294 18.63 -13.27 11.11
CA SER A 294 18.18 -14.22 12.13
C SER A 294 18.52 -15.65 11.71
N TYR A 295 18.69 -16.54 12.68
CA TYR A 295 18.87 -17.97 12.47
C TYR A 295 17.84 -18.79 13.28
N THR A 296 17.68 -20.06 12.90
CA THR A 296 16.85 -21.04 13.61
C THR A 296 17.74 -22.17 14.09
N LEU A 297 17.58 -22.59 15.34
CA LEU A 297 18.28 -23.76 15.87
C LEU A 297 17.67 -25.05 15.29
N GLU A 298 18.48 -26.07 15.09
CA GLU A 298 17.99 -27.41 14.75
C GLU A 298 17.00 -27.87 15.82
N ASN A 299 15.79 -28.26 15.40
CA ASN A 299 14.64 -28.63 16.25
C ASN A 299 13.85 -27.48 16.90
N SER A 300 14.04 -26.23 16.49
CA SER A 300 13.17 -25.12 16.92
C SER A 300 12.54 -24.37 15.74
N THR A 301 11.27 -24.01 15.89
CA THR A 301 10.58 -23.08 14.98
C THR A 301 10.83 -21.61 15.33
N ASN A 302 11.51 -21.33 16.45
CA ASN A 302 11.74 -19.97 16.91
C ASN A 302 12.95 -19.33 16.20
N LYS A 303 12.72 -18.14 15.63
CA LYS A 303 13.78 -17.31 15.04
C LYS A 303 14.52 -16.53 16.12
N ILE A 304 15.83 -16.72 16.19
CA ILE A 304 16.73 -15.93 17.03
C ILE A 304 17.36 -14.85 16.15
N TYR A 305 17.19 -13.59 16.52
CA TYR A 305 17.70 -12.45 15.76
C TYR A 305 19.12 -12.12 16.21
N ASP A 306 20.01 -11.86 15.25
CA ASP A 306 21.39 -11.44 15.54
C ASP A 306 21.42 -10.05 16.19
N TYR A 307 20.41 -9.23 15.88
CA TYR A 307 20.21 -7.89 16.42
C TYR A 307 18.82 -7.76 17.07
N PRO A 308 18.61 -8.30 18.29
CA PRO A 308 17.29 -8.28 18.95
C PRO A 308 16.73 -6.87 19.16
N GLU A 309 17.59 -5.90 19.48
CA GLU A 309 17.19 -4.49 19.69
C GLU A 309 16.69 -3.85 18.39
N LEU A 310 17.41 -4.06 17.28
CA LEU A 310 16.97 -3.62 15.95
C LEU A 310 15.59 -4.20 15.61
N ASN A 311 15.42 -5.50 15.79
CA ASN A 311 14.14 -6.17 15.55
C ASN A 311 13.01 -5.60 16.43
N GLY A 312 13.30 -5.32 17.70
CA GLY A 312 12.36 -4.68 18.63
C GLY A 312 11.94 -3.27 18.19
N MET A 313 12.90 -2.44 17.76
CA MET A 313 12.61 -1.10 17.24
C MET A 313 11.79 -1.15 15.94
N LEU A 314 12.10 -2.07 15.03
CA LEU A 314 11.36 -2.26 13.77
C LEU A 314 9.91 -2.68 14.03
N LYS A 315 9.67 -3.62 14.97
CA LYS A 315 8.32 -3.99 15.40
C LYS A 315 7.56 -2.80 16.00
N THR A 316 8.23 -2.03 16.86
CA THR A 316 7.65 -0.84 17.49
C THR A 316 7.26 0.21 16.44
N LEU A 317 8.11 0.45 15.45
CA LEU A 317 7.84 1.36 14.35
C LEU A 317 6.64 0.89 13.52
N SER A 318 6.56 -0.40 13.19
CA SER A 318 5.43 -0.97 12.46
C SER A 318 4.11 -0.78 13.20
N THR A 319 4.08 -0.95 14.54
CA THR A 319 2.87 -0.73 15.35
C THR A 319 2.47 0.75 15.32
N LYS A 320 3.41 1.66 15.61
CA LYS A 320 3.12 3.11 15.60
C LYS A 320 2.66 3.61 14.23
N LEU A 321 3.23 3.09 13.13
CA LEU A 321 2.82 3.44 11.77
C LEU A 321 1.42 2.92 11.42
N LYS A 322 1.04 1.75 11.94
CA LYS A 322 -0.32 1.24 11.77
C LYS A 322 -1.32 2.18 12.41
N ASP A 323 -1.06 2.66 13.63
CA ASP A 323 -1.94 3.63 14.30
C ASP A 323 -1.98 4.96 13.54
N TYR A 324 -0.83 5.42 13.03
CA TYR A 324 -0.74 6.64 12.21
C TYR A 324 -1.59 6.53 10.92
N LEU A 325 -1.54 5.39 10.23
CA LEU A 325 -2.36 5.13 9.04
C LEU A 325 -3.85 5.22 9.34
N LEU A 326 -4.31 4.57 10.42
CA LEU A 326 -5.72 4.47 10.75
C LEU A 326 -6.33 5.79 11.20
N ASN A 327 -5.56 6.58 11.95
CA ASN A 327 -6.10 7.77 12.62
C ASN A 327 -5.92 9.04 11.79
N ASN A 328 -4.85 9.13 10.98
CA ASN A 328 -4.53 10.36 10.24
C ASN A 328 -4.82 10.23 8.74
N ILE A 329 -4.47 9.09 8.13
CA ILE A 329 -4.51 8.92 6.67
C ILE A 329 -5.84 8.33 6.19
N GLN A 330 -6.29 7.22 6.79
CA GLN A 330 -7.46 6.48 6.32
C GLN A 330 -8.75 7.33 6.33
N PRO A 331 -9.02 8.19 7.32
CA PRO A 331 -10.21 9.06 7.30
C PRO A 331 -10.21 9.98 6.07
N LYS A 332 -9.06 10.59 5.76
CA LYS A 332 -8.89 11.45 4.59
C LYS A 332 -8.97 10.68 3.27
N MET A 333 -8.53 9.42 3.23
CA MET A 333 -8.72 8.55 2.06
C MET A 333 -10.21 8.36 1.71
N TYR A 334 -11.07 8.20 2.72
CA TYR A 334 -12.51 8.16 2.52
C TYR A 334 -13.09 9.53 2.15
N GLU A 335 -12.61 10.60 2.79
CA GLU A 335 -13.03 11.98 2.47
C GLU A 335 -12.76 12.36 1.01
N TYR A 336 -11.59 11.99 0.50
CA TYR A 336 -11.18 12.24 -0.89
C TYR A 336 -11.66 11.16 -1.87
N GLU A 337 -12.48 10.21 -1.41
CA GLU A 337 -12.95 9.06 -2.18
C GLU A 337 -11.83 8.32 -2.94
N LEU A 338 -10.62 8.29 -2.37
CA LEU A 338 -9.55 7.36 -2.77
C LEU A 338 -9.88 5.94 -2.32
N LEU A 339 -10.64 5.84 -1.22
CA LEU A 339 -11.36 4.66 -0.76
C LEU A 339 -12.85 4.96 -0.78
N LYS A 340 -13.64 4.08 -1.40
CA LYS A 340 -15.10 4.24 -1.56
C LYS A 340 -15.78 2.89 -1.47
#